data_AF-A0A4Q7XFV9-F1
#
_entry.id   AF-A0A4Q7XFV9-F1
#
_cell.length_a   1.000
_cell.length_b   1.000
_cell.length_c   1.000
_cell.angle_alpha   90.00
_cell.angle_beta   90.00
_cell.angle_gamma   90.00
#
_symmetry.space_group_name_H-M   'P 1'
#
loop_
_entity.id
_entity.type
_entity.pdbx_description
1 polymer ?
#
loop_
_entity_poly.entity_id
_entity_poly.type
_entity_poly.pdbx_seq_one_letter_code
_entity_poly.pdbx_strand_id
1 'polypeptide(L)' 'MPRRIMFMQLKTGYDTDRGPSWIGWVDFSRSWKTAYFHGRTLRRATGIGLFDANFYDVGTDEAF' A
#
# COMPACT_ATOMS: atom_id res chain seq x y z
N MET A 1 -4.45 14.33 10.26
CA MET A 1 -4.70 12.97 9.74
C MET A 1 -3.79 12.00 10.48
N PRO A 2 -4.23 10.79 10.82
CA PRO A 2 -3.42 9.87 11.63
C PRO A 2 -2.25 9.35 10.81
N ARG A 3 -1.04 9.68 11.25
CA ARG A 3 0.22 9.14 10.74
C ARG A 3 0.55 7.88 11.55
N ARG A 4 0.98 6.79 10.88
CA ARG A 4 1.33 5.52 11.55
C ARG A 4 2.64 4.96 11.04
N ILE A 5 3.39 4.30 11.91
CA ILE A 5 4.48 3.41 11.49
C ILE A 5 3.82 2.13 10.95
N MET A 6 4.15 1.78 9.71
CA MET A 6 3.59 0.62 9.01
C MET A 6 4.72 -0.17 8.35
N PHE A 7 4.51 -1.48 8.20
CA PHE A 7 5.23 -2.28 7.22
C PHE A 7 4.57 -2.11 5.85
N MET A 8 5.38 -1.84 4.83
CA MET A 8 4.96 -1.64 3.44
C MET A 8 5.83 -2.53 2.54
N GLN A 9 5.23 -3.25 1.60
CA GLN A 9 5.96 -4.07 0.62
C GLN A 9 5.39 -3.84 -0.77
N LEU A 10 6.25 -3.70 -1.79
CA LEU A 10 5.81 -3.75 -3.19
C LEU A 10 5.62 -5.21 -3.59
N LYS A 11 4.39 -5.60 -3.92
CA LYS A 11 4.04 -6.98 -4.30
C LYS A 11 4.10 -7.22 -5.81
N THR A 12 3.83 -6.20 -6.63
CA THR A 12 3.88 -6.34 -8.10
C THR A 12 5.28 -6.74 -8.58
N GLY A 13 5.34 -7.83 -9.36
CA GLY A 13 6.58 -8.33 -9.94
C GLY A 13 7.41 -9.23 -9.03
N TYR A 14 6.91 -9.60 -7.84
CA TYR A 14 7.62 -10.43 -6.87
C TYR A 14 6.73 -11.57 -6.35
N ASP A 15 7.33 -12.71 -6.02
CA ASP A 15 6.64 -13.76 -5.25
C ASP A 15 6.29 -13.27 -3.85
N THR A 16 5.40 -14.00 -3.16
CA THR A 16 5.05 -13.77 -1.75
C THR A 16 6.30 -13.57 -0.88
N ASP A 17 6.29 -12.47 -0.14
CA ASP A 17 7.33 -12.02 0.78
C ASP A 17 8.72 -11.74 0.16
N ARG A 18 8.82 -11.61 -1.17
CA ARG A 18 10.10 -11.32 -1.87
C ARG A 18 10.24 -9.91 -2.40
N GLY A 19 9.22 -9.07 -2.20
CA GLY A 19 9.20 -7.70 -2.68
C GLY A 19 10.03 -6.71 -1.85
N PRO A 20 10.53 -5.61 -2.44
CA PRO A 20 11.13 -4.49 -1.71
C PRO A 20 10.21 -4.04 -0.58
N SER A 21 10.77 -3.86 0.61
CA SER A 21 10.00 -3.65 1.84
C SER A 21 10.56 -2.51 2.69
N TRP A 22 9.68 -1.85 3.42
CA TRP A 22 9.99 -0.72 4.28
C TRP A 22 9.20 -0.81 5.58
N ILE A 23 9.80 -0.31 6.66
CA ILE A 23 9.08 0.11 7.86
C ILE A 23 9.17 1.62 7.90
N GLY A 24 8.03 2.31 7.81
CA GLY A 24 8.03 3.75 7.64
C GLY A 24 6.75 4.41 8.07
N TRP A 25 6.81 5.73 8.16
CA TRP A 25 5.63 6.54 8.41
C TRP A 25 4.74 6.60 7.18
N VAL A 26 3.45 6.35 7.38
CA VAL A 26 2.41 6.41 6.35
C VAL A 26 1.33 7.36 6.81
N ASP A 27 0.93 8.27 5.93
CA ASP A 27 -0.19 9.18 6.15
C ASP A 27 -1.47 8.59 5.56
N PHE A 28 -2.57 8.68 6.29
CA PHE A 28 -3.87 8.17 5.83
C PHE A 28 -4.90 9.28 5.68
N SER A 29 -5.74 9.17 4.66
CA SER A 29 -7.01 9.90 4.59
C SER A 29 -7.85 9.68 5.86
N ARG A 30 -8.74 10.63 6.19
CA ARG A 30 -9.65 10.52 7.34
C ARG A 30 -10.48 9.22 7.35
N SER A 31 -10.82 8.69 6.18
CA SER A 31 -11.61 7.47 6.03
C SER A 31 -10.77 6.17 6.04
N TRP A 32 -9.45 6.27 6.13
CA TRP A 32 -8.51 5.14 6.00
C TRP A 32 -8.53 4.40 4.66
N LYS A 33 -9.28 4.89 3.67
CA LYS A 33 -9.36 4.28 2.33
C LYS A 33 -8.18 4.63 1.43
N THR A 34 -7.41 5.64 1.79
CA THR A 34 -6.25 6.11 1.01
C THR A 34 -5.06 6.30 1.94
N ALA A 35 -3.91 5.77 1.52
CA ALA A 35 -2.61 5.93 2.16
C ALA A 35 -1.67 6.72 1.23
N TYR A 36 -0.78 7.52 1.81
CA TYR A 36 0.25 8.28 1.10
C TYR A 36 1.61 7.84 1.62
N PHE A 37 2.46 7.36 0.71
CA PHE A 37 3.74 6.76 1.05
C PHE A 37 4.74 6.97 -0.10
N HIS A 38 5.93 7.50 0.17
CA HIS A 38 6.99 7.72 -0.84
C HIS A 38 6.51 8.45 -2.11
N GLY A 39 5.69 9.49 -1.95
CA GLY A 39 5.12 10.25 -3.08
C GLY A 39 4.01 9.54 -3.85
N ARG A 40 3.61 8.34 -3.43
CA ARG A 40 2.55 7.53 -4.03
C ARG A 40 1.22 7.74 -3.31
N THR A 41 0.15 7.55 -4.06
CA THR A 41 -1.23 7.54 -3.54
C THR A 41 -1.78 6.13 -3.67
N LEU A 42 -1.99 5.46 -2.54
CA LEU A 42 -2.40 4.08 -2.48
C LEU A 42 -3.87 3.98 -2.07
N ARG A 43 -4.69 3.30 -2.86
CA ARG A 43 -6.09 3.03 -2.55
C ARG A 43 -6.21 1.66 -1.89
N ARG A 44 -6.94 1.59 -0.78
CA ARG A 44 -7.24 0.32 -0.12
C ARG A 44 -8.10 -0.54 -1.04
N ALA A 45 -7.69 -1.77 -1.29
CA ALA A 45 -8.55 -2.75 -1.94
C ALA A 45 -9.65 -3.18 -0.96
N THR A 46 -10.91 -3.05 -1.37
CA THR A 46 -12.05 -3.59 -0.63
C THR A 46 -12.83 -4.49 -1.58
N GLY A 47 -12.77 -5.80 -1.37
CA GLY A 47 -13.46 -6.78 -2.23
C GLY A 47 -12.84 -6.99 -3.62
N ILE A 48 -11.77 -6.26 -3.95
CA ILE A 48 -10.94 -6.47 -5.15
C ILE A 48 -9.91 -7.52 -4.75
N GLY A 49 -9.93 -8.69 -5.39
CA GLY A 49 -9.15 -9.88 -5.04
C GLY A 49 -7.64 -9.74 -5.22
N LEU A 50 -7.02 -8.81 -4.48
CA LEU A 50 -5.59 -8.82 -4.25
C LEU A 50 -5.27 -10.06 -3.42
N PHE A 51 -4.57 -11.02 -4.04
CA PHE A 51 -4.25 -12.30 -3.42
C PHE A 51 -3.37 -12.16 -2.17
N ASP A 52 -2.40 -11.25 -2.22
CA ASP A 52 -1.39 -11.05 -1.18
C ASP A 52 -1.05 -9.56 -0.98
N ALA A 53 -2.03 -8.66 -1.14
CA ALA A 53 -1.83 -7.21 -1.00
C ALA A 53 -3.07 -6.53 -0.42
N ASN A 54 -2.88 -5.37 0.20
CA ASN A 54 -3.94 -4.61 0.89
C ASN A 54 -4.32 -3.32 0.16
N PHE A 55 -3.39 -2.76 -0.60
CA PHE A 55 -3.51 -1.51 -1.33
C PHE A 55 -3.01 -1.67 -2.76
N TYR A 56 -3.37 -0.72 -3.61
CA TYR A 56 -2.77 -0.56 -4.92
C TYR A 56 -2.50 0.92 -5.19
N ASP A 57 -1.46 1.20 -5.95
CA ASP A 57 -1.12 2.54 -6.39
C ASP A 57 -2.08 2.99 -7.49
N VAL A 58 -2.73 4.14 -7.31
CA VAL A 58 -3.78 4.62 -8.25
C VAL A 58 -3.22 5.10 -9.60
N GLY A 59 -1.92 5.31 -9.73
CA GLY A 59 -1.27 5.76 -10.95
C GLY A 59 -0.62 4.64 -11.75
N THR A 60 -0.36 3.48 -11.14
CA THR A 60 0.42 2.39 -11.75
C THR A 60 -0.24 1.01 -11.61
N ASP A 61 -1.30 0.88 -10.82
CA ASP A 61 -1.92 -0.39 -10.42
C ASP A 61 -0.97 -1.37 -9.73
N GLU A 62 0.21 -0.91 -9.28
CA GLU A 62 1.13 -1.71 -8.47
C GLU A 62 0.49 -2.07 -7.13
N ALA A 63 0.55 -3.35 -6.75
CA ALA A 63 0.00 -3.88 -5.52
C ALA A 63 0.98 -3.70 -4.35
N PHE A 64 0.46 -3.30 -3.19
CA PHE A 64 1.16 -3.05 -1.94
C PHE A 64 0.48 -3.70 -0.73
#